data_AF-M5FYV6-F1
#
_entry.id   AF-M5FYV6-F1
#
_cell.length_a   1.000
_cell.length_b   1.000
_cell.length_c   1.000
_cell.angle_alpha   90.00
_cell.angle_beta   90.00
_cell.angle_gamma   90.00
#
_symmetry.space_group_name_H-M   'P 1'
#
loop_
_entity.id
_entity.type
_entity.pdbx_description
1 polymer ?
#
loop_
_entity_poly.entity_id
_entity_poly.type
_entity_poly.pdbx_seq_one_letter_code
_entity_poly.pdbx_strand_id
1 'polypeptide(L)'
;MLGAVTTAFTARDMKSILEALGEEDRGMVYWGFSYGTMVGVTFAAMFPELAHRMVLDGVSNAVSFTTDIYKHGWSDTEDTNKVWQGFLAACAEAGPEGCALAKPNSTAEELELRIKALEQELVGSPLPVPFTGLNSGVITASDITAAIFSSMYKPTLWPKLAKALADAEQGDGAALADLNGFSDTKSMSRPTSMTNNMFNRHLSTLGGVVATAGITCSDTDPETMRSKPGAEAFMDYSRELEERSITGARWAQAIAGKCRFWNVTARETYRGPWTVEDGLKKTKHRVIFLGNTADPRLRLLFRRGRCQRTSGPSPQPC
;
A
#
# COMPACT_ATOMS: atom_id res chain seq x y z
N MET A 1 -2.42 9.43 -24.09
CA MET A 1 -2.50 9.91 -22.69
C MET A 1 -1.91 8.89 -21.72
N LEU A 2 -2.42 7.65 -21.64
CA LEU A 2 -1.93 6.63 -20.69
C LEU A 2 -0.42 6.32 -20.78
N GLY A 3 0.19 6.32 -21.97
CA GLY A 3 1.63 6.10 -22.11
C GLY A 3 2.52 7.21 -21.50
N ALA A 4 1.95 8.32 -21.04
CA ALA A 4 2.66 9.38 -20.31
C ALA A 4 2.36 9.37 -18.80
N VAL A 5 1.64 8.36 -18.29
CA VAL A 5 1.29 8.23 -16.87
C VAL A 5 2.35 7.37 -16.19
N THR A 6 3.50 7.98 -15.86
CA THR A 6 4.63 7.31 -15.19
C THR A 6 5.22 8.18 -14.09
N THR A 7 6.00 7.56 -13.20
CA THR A 7 6.72 8.32 -12.15
C THR A 7 7.76 9.27 -12.78
N ALA A 8 8.37 8.89 -13.91
CA ALA A 8 9.34 9.73 -14.62
C ALA A 8 8.69 11.01 -15.18
N PHE A 9 7.51 10.91 -15.80
CA PHE A 9 6.77 12.10 -16.22
C PHE A 9 6.34 12.95 -15.03
N THR A 10 5.89 12.33 -13.95
CA THR A 10 5.54 13.05 -12.72
C THR A 10 6.74 13.85 -12.17
N ALA A 11 7.96 13.29 -12.23
CA ALA A 11 9.17 14.01 -11.86
C ALA A 11 9.48 15.20 -12.79
N ARG A 12 9.20 15.09 -14.10
CA ARG A 12 9.31 16.23 -15.05
C ARG A 12 8.26 17.30 -14.78
N ASP A 13 7.06 16.91 -14.41
CA ASP A 13 5.99 17.83 -14.03
C ASP A 13 6.41 18.59 -12.75
N MET A 14 6.99 17.90 -11.77
CA MET A 14 7.55 18.54 -10.57
C MET A 14 8.62 19.59 -10.92
N LYS A 15 9.52 19.28 -11.87
CA LYS A 15 10.52 20.26 -12.36
C LYS A 15 9.85 21.45 -13.04
N SER A 16 8.85 21.20 -13.88
CA SER A 16 8.11 22.26 -14.59
C SER A 16 7.34 23.16 -13.62
N ILE A 17 6.76 22.58 -12.55
CA ILE A 17 6.11 23.33 -11.46
C ILE A 17 7.15 24.19 -10.73
N LEU A 18 8.33 23.63 -10.41
CA LEU A 18 9.40 24.37 -9.75
C LEU A 18 9.85 25.58 -10.58
N GLU A 19 10.05 25.40 -11.88
CA GLU A 19 10.42 26.46 -12.83
C GLU A 19 9.30 27.51 -12.98
N ALA A 20 8.03 27.08 -13.06
CA ALA A 20 6.90 28.00 -13.14
C ALA A 20 6.74 28.85 -11.88
N LEU A 21 7.24 28.38 -10.74
CA LEU A 21 7.27 29.11 -9.48
C LEU A 21 8.51 30.02 -9.34
N GLY A 22 9.48 29.95 -10.26
CA GLY A 22 10.75 30.69 -10.18
C GLY A 22 11.66 30.18 -9.05
N GLU A 23 11.59 28.88 -8.75
CA GLU A 23 12.25 28.24 -7.60
C GLU A 23 13.40 27.30 -8.02
N GLU A 24 13.80 27.32 -9.29
CA GLU A 24 14.89 26.51 -9.84
C GLU A 24 16.24 26.77 -9.16
N ASP A 25 16.50 28.01 -8.75
CA ASP A 25 17.73 28.40 -8.03
C ASP A 25 17.77 27.83 -6.61
N ARG A 26 16.60 27.76 -5.96
CA ARG A 26 16.44 27.17 -4.63
C ARG A 26 16.47 25.64 -4.68
N GLY A 27 15.77 25.07 -5.65
CA GLY A 27 15.52 23.63 -5.76
C GLY A 27 14.28 23.17 -4.97
N MET A 28 13.96 21.90 -5.16
CA MET A 28 12.78 21.22 -4.64
C MET A 28 12.81 21.07 -3.12
N VAL A 29 11.73 21.52 -2.47
CA VAL A 29 11.37 21.19 -1.09
C VAL A 29 10.18 20.25 -1.11
N TYR A 30 10.38 18.99 -0.72
CA TYR A 30 9.42 17.91 -0.93
C TYR A 30 9.32 17.00 0.29
N TRP A 31 8.08 16.65 0.65
CA TRP A 31 7.79 15.58 1.59
C TRP A 31 6.93 14.53 0.90
N GLY A 32 7.51 13.36 0.62
CA GLY A 32 6.84 12.25 -0.03
C GLY A 32 6.46 11.17 0.96
N PHE A 33 5.24 10.64 0.84
CA PHE A 33 4.76 9.52 1.66
C PHE A 33 4.42 8.33 0.78
N SER A 34 4.78 7.11 1.20
CA SER A 34 4.41 5.87 0.49
C SER A 34 4.84 5.93 -0.99
N TYR A 35 3.94 5.81 -1.97
CA TYR A 35 4.28 6.00 -3.39
C TYR A 35 4.95 7.37 -3.68
N GLY A 36 4.65 8.41 -2.90
CA GLY A 36 5.38 9.68 -2.96
C GLY A 36 6.89 9.53 -2.71
N THR A 37 7.35 8.50 -2.00
CA THR A 37 8.78 8.22 -1.90
C THR A 37 9.37 7.79 -3.25
N MET A 38 8.63 7.02 -4.05
CA MET A 38 9.03 6.67 -5.43
C MET A 38 9.13 7.89 -6.32
N VAL A 39 8.17 8.81 -6.22
CA VAL A 39 8.19 10.10 -6.91
C VAL A 39 9.42 10.91 -6.48
N GLY A 40 9.67 11.01 -5.18
CA GLY A 40 10.80 11.75 -4.62
C GLY A 40 12.17 11.18 -5.02
N VAL A 41 12.39 9.86 -4.91
CA VAL A 41 13.68 9.26 -5.34
C VAL A 41 13.88 9.36 -6.84
N THR A 42 12.81 9.25 -7.64
CA THR A 42 12.90 9.42 -9.10
C THR A 42 13.27 10.86 -9.47
N PHE A 43 12.63 11.85 -8.84
CA PHE A 43 12.99 13.26 -9.03
C PHE A 43 14.45 13.52 -8.64
N ALA A 44 14.88 13.04 -7.48
CA ALA A 44 16.25 13.18 -7.00
C ALA A 44 17.28 12.51 -7.92
N ALA A 45 16.91 11.40 -8.56
CA ALA A 45 17.78 10.67 -9.48
C ALA A 45 17.86 11.32 -10.88
N MET A 46 16.75 11.85 -11.38
CA MET A 46 16.68 12.54 -12.67
C MET A 46 17.22 13.97 -12.64
N PHE A 47 17.03 14.68 -11.52
CA PHE A 47 17.40 16.09 -11.33
C PHE A 47 18.16 16.31 -10.01
N PRO A 48 19.33 15.67 -9.82
CA PRO A 48 20.06 15.66 -8.55
C PRO A 48 20.50 17.06 -8.08
N GLU A 49 20.70 17.99 -9.00
CA GLU A 49 21.02 19.41 -8.73
C GLU A 49 19.84 20.20 -8.15
N LEU A 50 18.61 19.79 -8.46
CA LEU A 50 17.37 20.42 -7.99
C LEU A 50 16.86 19.79 -6.68
N ALA A 51 17.47 18.72 -6.17
CA ALA A 51 17.10 18.12 -4.90
C ALA A 51 17.62 18.95 -3.70
N HIS A 52 16.77 19.81 -3.12
CA HIS A 52 17.17 20.73 -2.04
C HIS A 52 16.85 20.22 -0.62
N ARG A 53 15.57 20.08 -0.28
CA ARG A 53 15.15 19.54 1.04
C ARG A 53 14.08 18.48 0.82
N MET A 54 14.46 17.23 0.97
CA MET A 54 13.57 16.11 0.71
C MET A 54 13.45 15.21 1.93
N VAL A 55 12.22 14.91 2.32
CA VAL A 55 11.87 13.92 3.34
C VAL A 55 11.00 12.87 2.68
N LEU A 56 11.38 11.60 2.80
CA LEU A 56 10.67 10.47 2.19
C LEU A 56 10.26 9.52 3.31
N ASP A 57 8.96 9.38 3.55
CA ASP A 57 8.36 8.73 4.72
C ASP A 57 7.52 7.51 4.34
N GLY A 58 7.84 6.35 4.91
CA GLY A 58 7.34 5.04 4.45
C GLY A 58 7.95 4.74 3.09
N VAL A 59 9.18 4.23 3.08
CA VAL A 59 10.02 4.18 1.87
C VAL A 59 9.80 2.90 1.09
N SER A 60 9.32 3.06 -0.15
CA SER A 60 9.20 1.96 -1.10
C SER A 60 10.54 1.56 -1.74
N ASN A 61 10.69 0.28 -2.06
CA ASN A 61 11.90 -0.24 -2.69
C ASN A 61 11.90 0.07 -4.19
N ALA A 62 12.67 1.08 -4.58
CA ALA A 62 12.74 1.57 -5.95
C ALA A 62 13.22 0.53 -6.97
N VAL A 63 14.11 -0.39 -6.55
CA VAL A 63 14.64 -1.43 -7.43
C VAL A 63 13.53 -2.41 -7.78
N SER A 64 12.86 -3.02 -6.79
CA SER A 64 11.79 -3.98 -7.08
C SER A 64 10.58 -3.31 -7.72
N PHE A 65 10.22 -2.09 -7.32
CA PHE A 65 9.11 -1.34 -7.93
C PHE A 65 9.27 -1.20 -9.45
N THR A 66 10.49 -0.99 -9.93
CA THR A 66 10.77 -0.74 -11.36
C THR A 66 11.22 -1.95 -12.16
N THR A 67 11.69 -3.03 -11.51
CA THR A 67 12.23 -4.21 -12.20
C THR A 67 11.38 -5.47 -12.01
N ASP A 68 10.69 -5.62 -10.88
CA ASP A 68 9.94 -6.84 -10.56
C ASP A 68 8.75 -6.54 -9.65
N ILE A 69 7.59 -6.34 -10.29
CA ILE A 69 6.33 -6.06 -9.60
C ILE A 69 5.88 -7.17 -8.65
N TYR A 70 6.27 -8.43 -8.91
CA TYR A 70 5.90 -9.55 -8.05
C TYR A 70 6.75 -9.53 -6.77
N LYS A 71 8.06 -9.36 -6.91
CA LYS A 71 8.98 -9.16 -5.77
C LYS A 71 8.67 -7.88 -5.00
N HIS A 72 8.19 -6.83 -5.67
CA HIS A 72 7.75 -5.62 -5.00
C HIS A 72 6.57 -5.88 -4.05
N GLY A 73 5.60 -6.71 -4.46
CA GLY A 73 4.54 -7.15 -3.55
C GLY A 73 5.07 -7.86 -2.30
N TRP A 74 6.18 -8.61 -2.43
CA TRP A 74 6.84 -9.26 -1.28
C TRP A 74 7.54 -8.26 -0.36
N SER A 75 8.35 -7.34 -0.91
CA SER A 75 9.07 -6.34 -0.11
C SER A 75 8.12 -5.46 0.70
N ASP A 76 6.94 -5.21 0.13
CA ASP A 76 5.96 -4.29 0.68
C ASP A 76 4.95 -4.96 1.65
N THR A 77 5.16 -6.22 2.02
CA THR A 77 4.27 -6.91 2.97
C THR A 77 5.01 -7.65 4.09
N GLU A 78 6.34 -7.56 4.10
CA GLU A 78 7.20 -8.32 5.03
C GLU A 78 6.92 -7.99 6.51
N ASP A 79 6.61 -6.72 6.82
CA ASP A 79 6.36 -6.26 8.18
C ASP A 79 4.87 -6.29 8.57
N THR A 80 3.95 -6.64 7.65
CA THR A 80 2.51 -6.74 7.96
C THR A 80 2.24 -7.68 9.12
N ASN A 81 2.89 -8.85 9.13
CA ASN A 81 2.68 -9.84 10.19
C ASN A 81 3.14 -9.33 11.56
N LYS A 82 4.15 -8.45 11.64
CA LYS A 82 4.56 -7.86 12.92
C LYS A 82 3.46 -6.98 13.49
N VAL A 83 2.81 -6.18 12.63
CA VAL A 83 1.69 -5.33 13.04
C VAL A 83 0.46 -6.16 13.41
N TRP A 84 0.20 -7.23 12.66
CA TRP A 84 -0.87 -8.18 12.95
C TRP A 84 -0.69 -8.88 14.31
N GLN A 85 0.50 -9.40 14.58
CA GLN A 85 0.82 -9.99 15.88
C GLN A 85 0.78 -8.94 17.00
N GLY A 86 1.16 -7.69 16.70
CA GLY A 86 0.98 -6.56 17.62
C GLY A 86 -0.49 -6.30 17.97
N PHE A 87 -1.39 -6.35 16.98
CA PHE A 87 -2.83 -6.24 17.21
C PHE A 87 -3.36 -7.38 18.09
N LEU A 88 -3.02 -8.62 17.77
CA LEU A 88 -3.47 -9.80 18.52
C LEU A 88 -2.96 -9.77 19.96
N ALA A 89 -1.67 -9.48 20.17
CA ALA A 89 -1.07 -9.38 21.50
C ALA A 89 -1.70 -8.25 22.33
N ALA A 90 -1.87 -7.06 21.74
CA ALA A 90 -2.49 -5.93 22.43
C ALA A 90 -3.96 -6.22 22.78
N CYS A 91 -4.70 -6.88 21.89
CA CYS A 91 -6.07 -7.28 22.16
C CYS A 91 -6.17 -8.31 23.29
N ALA A 92 -5.30 -9.33 23.28
CA ALA A 92 -5.22 -10.33 24.34
C ALA A 92 -4.87 -9.71 25.70
N GLU A 93 -3.85 -8.84 25.74
CA GLU A 93 -3.42 -8.11 26.95
C GLU A 93 -4.52 -7.21 27.51
N ALA A 94 -5.28 -6.54 26.65
CA ALA A 94 -6.38 -5.67 27.05
C ALA A 94 -7.57 -6.42 27.67
N GLY A 95 -7.68 -7.73 27.42
CA GLY A 95 -8.78 -8.56 27.92
C GLY A 95 -10.17 -8.12 27.43
N PRO A 96 -11.25 -8.74 27.93
CA PRO A 96 -12.62 -8.47 27.46
C PRO A 96 -13.10 -7.03 27.75
N GLU A 97 -12.48 -6.32 28.70
CA GLU A 97 -12.83 -4.93 29.00
C GLU A 97 -12.24 -3.95 27.98
N GLY A 98 -11.07 -4.24 27.44
CA GLY A 98 -10.37 -3.36 26.49
C GLY A 98 -10.41 -3.82 25.03
N CYS A 99 -10.74 -5.10 24.77
CA CYS A 99 -10.86 -5.65 23.43
C CYS A 99 -12.09 -6.55 23.29
N ALA A 100 -13.02 -6.17 22.41
CA ALA A 100 -14.27 -6.91 22.19
C ALA A 100 -14.06 -8.34 21.65
N LEU A 101 -12.92 -8.62 21.01
CA LEU A 101 -12.58 -9.95 20.51
C LEU A 101 -12.03 -10.87 21.61
N ALA A 102 -11.46 -10.29 22.67
CA ALA A 102 -10.84 -11.04 23.75
C ALA A 102 -11.89 -11.64 24.70
N LYS A 103 -11.61 -12.86 25.15
CA LYS A 103 -12.32 -13.55 26.23
C LYS A 103 -11.40 -13.58 27.46
N PRO A 104 -11.90 -13.94 28.66
CA PRO A 104 -11.04 -14.15 29.82
C PRO A 104 -9.90 -15.13 29.49
N ASN A 105 -8.66 -14.72 29.77
CA ASN A 105 -7.43 -15.46 29.49
C ASN A 105 -7.13 -15.75 28.00
N SER A 106 -7.68 -14.98 27.07
CA SER A 106 -7.32 -15.13 25.65
C SER A 106 -5.83 -14.93 25.39
N THR A 107 -5.25 -15.76 24.54
CA THR A 107 -3.90 -15.56 23.97
C THR A 107 -3.96 -15.03 22.54
N ALA A 108 -2.86 -14.43 22.06
CA ALA A 108 -2.77 -13.97 20.67
C ALA A 108 -3.00 -15.11 19.67
N GLU A 109 -2.46 -16.30 19.96
CA GLU A 109 -2.60 -17.50 19.14
C GLU A 109 -4.05 -17.98 19.08
N GLU A 110 -4.77 -17.97 20.21
CA GLU A 110 -6.18 -18.33 20.26
C GLU A 110 -7.05 -17.36 19.46
N LEU A 111 -6.77 -16.05 19.55
CA LEU A 111 -7.46 -15.04 18.75
C LEU A 111 -7.20 -15.26 17.26
N GLU A 112 -5.96 -15.54 16.86
CA GLU A 112 -5.62 -15.80 15.46
C GLU A 112 -6.33 -17.05 14.92
N LEU A 113 -6.37 -18.13 15.70
CA LEU A 113 -7.06 -19.36 15.32
C LEU A 113 -8.57 -19.15 15.14
N ARG A 114 -9.20 -18.34 16.00
CA ARG A 114 -10.62 -18.00 15.88
C ARG A 114 -10.90 -17.21 14.60
N ILE A 115 -10.06 -16.24 14.26
CA ILE A 115 -10.20 -15.44 13.05
C ILE A 115 -10.03 -16.32 11.80
N LYS A 116 -9.05 -17.23 11.80
CA LYS A 116 -8.89 -18.23 10.71
C LYS A 116 -10.09 -19.16 10.59
N ALA A 117 -10.65 -19.62 11.72
CA ALA A 117 -11.85 -20.45 11.71
C ALA A 117 -13.05 -19.70 11.12
N LEU A 118 -13.24 -18.44 11.49
CA LEU A 118 -14.25 -17.56 10.92
C LEU A 118 -14.05 -17.40 9.40
N GLU A 119 -12.83 -17.11 8.94
CA GLU A 119 -12.52 -17.02 7.50
C GLU A 119 -12.90 -18.30 6.74
N GLN A 120 -12.60 -19.48 7.31
CA GLN A 120 -12.97 -20.76 6.70
C GLN A 120 -14.49 -20.98 6.66
N GLU A 121 -15.21 -20.61 7.72
CA GLU A 121 -16.66 -20.69 7.76
C GLU A 121 -17.30 -19.81 6.67
N LEU A 122 -16.79 -18.58 6.49
CA LEU A 122 -17.30 -17.63 5.51
C LEU A 122 -17.07 -18.04 4.05
N VAL A 123 -16.23 -19.04 3.77
CA VAL A 123 -16.12 -19.63 2.43
C VAL A 123 -17.42 -20.36 2.05
N GLY A 124 -18.02 -21.08 3.00
CA GLY A 124 -19.26 -21.83 2.77
C GLY A 124 -20.53 -21.09 3.18
N SER A 125 -20.44 -20.14 4.11
CA SER A 125 -21.58 -19.41 4.67
C SER A 125 -21.27 -17.92 4.85
N PRO A 126 -21.32 -17.12 3.77
CA PRO A 126 -21.14 -15.67 3.85
C PRO A 126 -22.16 -15.02 4.81
N LEU A 127 -21.74 -14.01 5.57
CA LEU A 127 -22.64 -13.33 6.51
C LEU A 127 -23.52 -12.33 5.78
N PRO A 128 -24.84 -12.32 6.02
CA PRO A 128 -25.71 -11.28 5.50
C PRO A 128 -25.40 -9.95 6.19
N VAL A 129 -25.38 -8.87 5.41
CA VAL A 129 -25.37 -7.49 5.90
C VAL A 129 -26.77 -6.93 5.70
N PRO A 130 -27.52 -6.66 6.79
CA PRO A 130 -28.86 -6.09 6.66
C PRO A 130 -28.80 -4.72 5.99
N PHE A 131 -29.93 -4.31 5.40
CA PHE A 131 -30.01 -3.01 4.75
C PHE A 131 -29.78 -1.88 5.76
N THR A 132 -28.72 -1.10 5.56
CA THR A 132 -28.29 -0.01 6.46
C THR A 132 -29.00 1.32 6.16
N GLY A 133 -29.98 1.34 5.26
CA GLY A 133 -30.59 2.56 4.71
C GLY A 133 -29.93 3.04 3.42
N LEU A 134 -28.72 2.55 3.11
CA LEU A 134 -27.94 2.95 1.94
C LEU A 134 -27.50 1.75 1.09
N ASN A 135 -27.11 0.65 1.75
CA ASN A 135 -26.61 -0.53 1.07
C ASN A 135 -27.00 -1.80 1.83
N SER A 136 -26.93 -2.94 1.16
CA SER A 136 -27.07 -4.29 1.71
C SER A 136 -26.11 -5.21 0.97
N GLY A 137 -25.68 -6.30 1.58
CA GLY A 137 -24.79 -7.23 0.89
C GLY A 137 -24.42 -8.43 1.74
N VAL A 138 -23.24 -8.99 1.45
CA VAL A 138 -22.70 -10.12 2.19
C VAL A 138 -21.23 -9.88 2.52
N ILE A 139 -20.79 -10.41 3.65
CA ILE A 139 -19.37 -10.49 4.03
C ILE A 139 -18.87 -11.90 3.73
N THR A 140 -17.81 -11.97 2.94
CA THR A 140 -17.12 -13.20 2.55
C THR A 140 -15.79 -13.33 3.31
N ALA A 141 -15.13 -14.47 3.19
CA ALA A 141 -13.78 -14.66 3.74
C ALA A 141 -12.80 -13.55 3.30
N SER A 142 -12.86 -13.12 2.04
CA SER A 142 -11.97 -12.08 1.51
C SER A 142 -12.19 -10.69 2.11
N ASP A 143 -13.39 -10.45 2.66
CA ASP A 143 -13.74 -9.18 3.32
C ASP A 143 -13.09 -9.07 4.71
N ILE A 144 -12.79 -10.19 5.38
CA ILE A 144 -12.00 -10.20 6.62
C ILE A 144 -10.58 -9.73 6.32
N THR A 145 -9.93 -10.33 5.32
CA THR A 145 -8.59 -9.93 4.88
C THR A 145 -8.54 -8.45 4.48
N ALA A 146 -9.59 -7.94 3.83
CA ALA A 146 -9.70 -6.52 3.47
C ALA A 146 -9.81 -5.60 4.70
N ALA A 147 -10.59 -5.99 5.72
CA ALA A 147 -10.74 -5.24 6.96
C ALA A 147 -9.45 -5.26 7.81
N ILE A 148 -8.76 -6.41 7.87
CA ILE A 148 -7.44 -6.54 8.52
C ILE A 148 -6.47 -5.60 7.82
N PHE A 149 -6.36 -5.69 6.50
CA PHE A 149 -5.47 -4.85 5.68
C PHE A 149 -5.67 -3.35 5.89
N SER A 150 -6.91 -2.88 5.91
CA SER A 150 -7.20 -1.45 6.13
C SER A 150 -6.83 -1.00 7.56
N SER A 151 -7.04 -1.89 8.54
CA SER A 151 -6.80 -1.62 9.96
C SER A 151 -5.32 -1.67 10.35
N MET A 152 -4.50 -2.45 9.64
CA MET A 152 -3.06 -2.50 9.91
C MET A 152 -2.38 -1.15 9.69
N TYR A 153 -2.87 -0.31 8.77
CA TYR A 153 -2.32 1.02 8.53
C TYR A 153 -2.47 1.98 9.71
N LYS A 154 -3.48 1.78 10.57
CA LYS A 154 -3.88 2.75 11.58
C LYS A 154 -4.27 2.03 12.87
N PRO A 155 -3.38 1.96 13.87
CA PRO A 155 -3.69 1.37 15.17
C PRO A 155 -4.95 1.93 15.84
N THR A 156 -5.32 3.18 15.53
CA THR A 156 -6.60 3.78 15.98
C THR A 156 -7.86 3.04 15.48
N LEU A 157 -7.74 2.19 14.46
CA LEU A 157 -8.84 1.35 13.96
C LEU A 157 -8.92 -0.01 14.67
N TRP A 158 -7.91 -0.42 15.44
CA TRP A 158 -7.87 -1.73 16.08
C TRP A 158 -9.08 -2.04 16.97
N PRO A 159 -9.60 -1.12 17.81
CA PRO A 159 -10.81 -1.40 18.58
C PRO A 159 -12.03 -1.67 17.69
N LYS A 160 -12.14 -0.98 16.54
CA LYS A 160 -13.21 -1.20 15.57
C LYS A 160 -13.06 -2.56 14.89
N LEU A 161 -11.84 -2.93 14.50
CA LEU A 161 -11.55 -4.25 13.93
C LEU A 161 -11.90 -5.37 14.91
N ALA A 162 -11.46 -5.25 16.16
CA ALA A 162 -11.75 -6.24 17.20
C ALA A 162 -13.25 -6.42 17.41
N LYS A 163 -14.01 -5.31 17.48
CA LYS A 163 -15.47 -5.38 17.56
C LYS A 163 -16.07 -6.04 16.32
N ALA A 164 -15.65 -5.64 15.12
CA ALA A 164 -16.20 -6.17 13.88
C ALA A 164 -15.97 -7.68 13.73
N LEU A 165 -14.80 -8.18 14.14
CA LEU A 165 -14.50 -9.61 14.16
C LEU A 165 -15.34 -10.35 15.21
N ALA A 166 -15.52 -9.77 16.41
CA ALA A 166 -16.33 -10.37 17.47
C ALA A 166 -17.83 -10.43 17.12
N ASP A 167 -18.34 -9.40 16.45
CA ASP A 167 -19.72 -9.36 15.93
C ASP A 167 -19.90 -10.41 14.81
N ALA A 168 -18.90 -10.55 13.94
CA ALA A 168 -18.92 -11.53 12.85
C ALA A 168 -18.92 -12.99 13.34
N GLU A 169 -18.19 -13.29 14.43
CA GLU A 169 -18.28 -14.60 15.11
C GLU A 169 -19.68 -14.93 15.65
N GLN A 170 -20.54 -13.90 15.82
CA GLN A 170 -21.93 -14.04 16.25
C GLN A 170 -22.91 -13.96 15.08
N GLY A 171 -22.41 -13.90 13.84
CA GLY A 171 -23.22 -13.84 12.62
C GLY A 171 -23.61 -12.43 12.16
N ASP A 172 -23.06 -11.36 12.77
CA ASP A 172 -23.33 -9.97 12.38
C ASP A 172 -22.18 -9.38 11.55
N GLY A 173 -22.41 -9.23 10.24
CA GLY A 173 -21.44 -8.67 9.30
C GLY A 173 -21.44 -7.14 9.19
N ALA A 174 -22.32 -6.42 9.90
CA ALA A 174 -22.53 -4.99 9.66
C ALA A 174 -21.27 -4.14 9.93
N ALA A 175 -20.60 -4.38 11.06
CA ALA A 175 -19.39 -3.64 11.43
C ALA A 175 -18.21 -3.91 10.47
N LEU A 176 -18.08 -5.14 9.96
CA LEU A 176 -17.10 -5.47 8.91
C LEU A 176 -17.43 -4.75 7.59
N ALA A 177 -18.70 -4.71 7.21
CA ALA A 177 -19.15 -4.00 6.02
C ALA A 177 -18.78 -2.51 6.09
N ASP A 178 -19.01 -1.88 7.24
CA ASP A 178 -18.64 -0.48 7.48
C ASP A 178 -17.13 -0.25 7.38
N LEU A 179 -16.31 -1.13 7.97
CA LEU A 179 -14.85 -1.05 7.85
C LEU A 179 -14.35 -1.18 6.41
N ASN A 180 -15.06 -1.96 5.59
CA ASN A 180 -14.78 -2.12 4.17
C ASN A 180 -15.42 -1.03 3.29
N GLY A 181 -16.06 -0.02 3.90
CA GLY A 181 -16.56 1.16 3.21
C GLY A 181 -17.95 1.02 2.60
N PHE A 182 -18.76 0.03 3.00
CA PHE A 182 -20.15 -0.12 2.52
C PHE A 182 -21.01 1.11 2.84
N SER A 183 -20.66 1.84 3.89
CA SER A 183 -21.34 3.06 4.34
C SER A 183 -20.61 4.35 3.91
N ASP A 184 -19.56 4.28 3.07
CA ASP A 184 -18.88 5.48 2.56
C ASP A 184 -19.67 6.14 1.42
N THR A 185 -20.51 7.10 1.79
CA THR A 185 -21.34 7.90 0.88
C THR A 185 -20.57 8.98 0.12
N LYS A 186 -19.26 9.16 0.35
CA LYS A 186 -18.48 10.19 -0.37
C LYS A 186 -18.49 9.96 -1.87
N SER A 187 -18.48 8.70 -2.31
CA SER A 187 -18.61 8.31 -3.72
C SER A 187 -20.02 8.56 -4.30
N MET A 188 -21.04 8.57 -3.44
CA MET A 188 -22.45 8.84 -3.78
C MET A 188 -22.82 10.32 -3.67
N SER A 189 -21.91 11.16 -3.17
CA SER A 189 -22.12 12.60 -3.06
C SER A 189 -22.24 13.19 -4.46
N ARG A 190 -23.32 13.93 -4.73
CA ARG A 190 -23.52 14.61 -6.02
C ARG A 190 -22.28 15.47 -6.34
N PRO A 191 -21.82 15.51 -7.60
CA PRO A 191 -20.77 16.44 -8.00
C PRO A 191 -21.17 17.86 -7.58
N THR A 192 -20.18 18.63 -7.11
CA THR A 192 -20.39 20.00 -6.64
C THR A 192 -21.07 20.86 -7.73
N SER A 193 -21.75 21.93 -7.32
CA SER A 193 -22.49 22.86 -8.23
C SER A 193 -21.70 23.16 -9.51
N MET A 194 -22.39 23.24 -10.66
CA MET A 194 -21.77 23.63 -11.94
C MET A 194 -21.14 25.03 -11.93
N THR A 195 -21.46 25.86 -10.94
CA THR A 195 -20.86 27.18 -10.71
C THR A 195 -19.57 27.15 -9.89
N ASN A 196 -19.19 26.00 -9.33
CA ASN A 196 -17.94 25.83 -8.59
C ASN A 196 -16.77 25.67 -9.57
N ASN A 197 -15.55 26.00 -9.15
CA ASN A 197 -14.40 25.97 -10.06
C ASN A 197 -14.17 24.53 -10.59
N MET A 198 -13.68 24.42 -11.83
CA MET A 198 -13.51 23.13 -12.51
C MET A 198 -12.62 22.13 -11.76
N PHE A 199 -11.67 22.64 -10.96
CA PHE A 199 -10.81 21.81 -10.11
C PHE A 199 -11.60 21.20 -8.94
N ASN A 200 -12.53 21.94 -8.35
CA ASN A 200 -13.41 21.49 -7.26
C ASN A 200 -14.60 20.62 -7.73
N ARG A 201 -14.89 20.65 -9.04
CA ARG A 201 -15.97 19.89 -9.70
C ARG A 201 -15.56 18.46 -10.08
N HIS A 202 -14.30 18.27 -10.49
CA HIS A 202 -13.81 17.01 -11.07
C HIS A 202 -12.74 16.31 -10.24
N LEU A 203 -12.30 16.89 -9.13
CA LEU A 203 -11.62 16.13 -8.07
C LEU A 203 -12.66 15.22 -7.38
N SER A 204 -13.11 14.17 -8.08
CA SER A 204 -13.53 12.97 -7.37
C SER A 204 -12.37 12.58 -6.45
N THR A 205 -12.66 12.45 -5.17
CA THR A 205 -11.69 12.46 -4.06
C THR A 205 -10.77 11.25 -3.96
N LEU A 206 -10.63 10.41 -4.99
CA LEU A 206 -9.80 9.22 -4.92
C LEU A 206 -9.07 8.97 -6.23
N GLY A 207 -7.75 8.84 -6.15
CA GLY A 207 -6.92 8.27 -7.21
C GLY A 207 -7.54 6.97 -7.67
N GLY A 208 -8.06 6.98 -8.90
CA GLY A 208 -8.79 5.85 -9.44
C GLY A 208 -7.88 4.63 -9.57
N VAL A 209 -8.49 3.44 -9.50
CA VAL A 209 -7.81 2.16 -9.79
C VAL A 209 -7.02 2.23 -11.10
N VAL A 210 -7.52 3.00 -12.07
CA VAL A 210 -6.89 3.26 -13.36
C VAL A 210 -5.61 4.08 -13.24
N ALA A 211 -5.54 5.08 -12.35
CA ALA A 211 -4.34 5.89 -12.15
C ALA A 211 -3.25 5.07 -11.47
N THR A 212 -3.58 4.34 -10.39
CA THR A 212 -2.62 3.46 -9.71
C THR A 212 -2.10 2.37 -10.63
N ALA A 213 -2.99 1.65 -11.35
CA ALA A 213 -2.57 0.65 -12.32
C ALA A 213 -1.76 1.29 -13.46
N GLY A 214 -2.19 2.46 -13.94
CA GLY A 214 -1.50 3.20 -14.99
C GLY A 214 -0.04 3.46 -14.66
N ILE A 215 0.21 4.01 -13.48
CA ILE A 215 1.56 4.32 -12.99
C ILE A 215 2.34 3.02 -12.73
N THR A 216 1.85 2.18 -11.82
CA THR A 216 2.60 1.02 -11.32
C THR A 216 2.91 0.02 -12.43
N CYS A 217 1.96 -0.24 -13.33
CA CYS A 217 2.17 -1.19 -14.42
C CYS A 217 3.05 -0.61 -15.54
N SER A 218 3.07 0.70 -15.73
CA SER A 218 3.95 1.34 -16.71
C SER A 218 5.37 1.54 -16.22
N ASP A 219 5.59 1.72 -14.91
CA ASP A 219 6.93 1.91 -14.34
C ASP A 219 7.73 0.60 -14.20
N THR A 220 7.06 -0.53 -13.93
CA THR A 220 7.72 -1.84 -13.81
C THR A 220 8.25 -2.35 -15.16
N ASP A 221 9.20 -3.28 -15.13
CA ASP A 221 9.66 -4.02 -16.29
C ASP A 221 8.50 -4.80 -16.96
N PRO A 222 8.22 -4.55 -18.25
CA PRO A 222 7.14 -5.21 -18.95
C PRO A 222 7.40 -6.70 -19.24
N GLU A 223 8.65 -7.17 -19.23
CA GLU A 223 8.98 -8.60 -19.34
C GLU A 223 8.58 -9.33 -18.06
N THR A 224 9.01 -8.81 -16.91
CA THR A 224 8.63 -9.37 -15.60
C THR A 224 7.13 -9.34 -15.42
N MET A 225 6.46 -8.21 -15.70
CA MET A 225 5.01 -8.09 -15.62
C MET A 225 4.27 -9.21 -16.38
N ARG A 226 4.74 -9.53 -17.59
CA ARG A 226 4.16 -10.55 -18.48
C ARG A 226 4.60 -11.99 -18.19
N SER A 227 5.52 -12.20 -17.24
CA SER A 227 6.03 -13.53 -16.88
C SER A 227 5.00 -14.45 -16.23
N LYS A 228 3.87 -13.93 -15.72
CA LYS A 228 2.76 -14.70 -15.15
C LYS A 228 1.44 -14.42 -15.88
N PRO A 229 1.30 -14.87 -17.15
CA PRO A 229 0.18 -14.49 -18.02
C PRO A 229 -1.14 -15.17 -17.64
N GLY A 230 -1.08 -16.38 -17.07
CA GLY A 230 -2.24 -17.21 -16.74
C GLY A 230 -2.84 -16.92 -15.36
N ALA A 231 -4.07 -17.40 -15.16
CA ALA A 231 -4.71 -17.36 -13.84
C ALA A 231 -3.96 -18.22 -12.82
N GLU A 232 -3.49 -19.40 -13.21
CA GLU A 232 -2.74 -20.34 -12.34
C GLU A 232 -1.46 -19.73 -11.79
N ALA A 233 -0.58 -19.22 -12.66
CA ALA A 233 0.66 -18.57 -12.24
C ALA A 233 0.42 -17.37 -11.30
N PHE A 234 -0.69 -16.64 -11.48
CA PHE A 234 -1.08 -15.56 -10.57
C PHE A 234 -1.62 -16.09 -9.24
N MET A 235 -2.41 -17.16 -9.26
CA MET A 235 -2.90 -17.82 -8.05
C MET A 235 -1.75 -18.35 -7.21
N ASP A 236 -0.72 -18.94 -7.83
CA ASP A 236 0.46 -19.42 -7.13
C ASP A 236 1.24 -18.26 -6.48
N TYR A 237 1.44 -17.15 -7.21
CA TYR A 237 2.03 -15.94 -6.64
C TYR A 237 1.19 -15.39 -5.46
N SER A 238 -0.14 -15.35 -5.62
CA SER A 238 -1.04 -14.88 -4.58
C SER A 238 -0.99 -15.77 -3.34
N ARG A 239 -0.89 -17.09 -3.51
CA ARG A 239 -0.77 -18.07 -2.42
C ARG A 239 0.56 -17.92 -1.71
N GLU A 240 1.66 -17.82 -2.45
CA GLU A 240 2.99 -17.57 -1.87
C GLU A 240 3.00 -16.29 -1.03
N LEU A 241 2.32 -15.24 -1.50
CA LEU A 241 2.27 -13.98 -0.78
C LEU A 241 1.40 -14.07 0.47
N GLU A 242 0.29 -14.81 0.42
CA GLU A 242 -0.58 -15.07 1.58
C GLU A 242 0.13 -15.90 2.66
N GLU A 243 0.95 -16.89 2.27
CA GLU A 243 1.77 -17.66 3.22
C GLU A 243 2.78 -16.78 3.96
N ARG A 244 3.23 -15.69 3.34
CA ARG A 244 4.20 -14.75 3.90
C ARG A 244 3.55 -13.62 4.69
N SER A 245 2.33 -13.23 4.35
CA SER A 245 1.64 -12.08 4.93
C SER A 245 0.14 -12.34 4.99
N ILE A 246 -0.47 -12.08 6.15
CA ILE A 246 -1.93 -12.20 6.37
C ILE A 246 -2.80 -11.31 5.46
N THR A 247 -2.17 -10.43 4.68
CA THR A 247 -2.88 -9.60 3.70
C THR A 247 -2.28 -9.75 2.29
N GLY A 248 -1.50 -10.80 2.10
CA GLY A 248 -0.67 -11.01 0.94
C GLY A 248 -1.49 -11.16 -0.34
N ALA A 249 -2.55 -11.97 -0.31
CA ALA A 249 -3.46 -12.15 -1.44
C ALA A 249 -4.15 -10.83 -1.81
N ARG A 250 -4.56 -10.04 -0.80
CA ARG A 250 -5.14 -8.71 -1.02
C ARG A 250 -4.15 -7.77 -1.71
N TRP A 251 -2.87 -7.84 -1.33
CA TRP A 251 -1.82 -7.04 -1.95
C TRP A 251 -1.44 -7.52 -3.36
N ALA A 252 -1.36 -8.84 -3.57
CA ALA A 252 -1.13 -9.45 -4.87
C ALA A 252 -2.17 -8.98 -5.89
N GLN A 253 -3.44 -8.92 -5.49
CA GLN A 253 -4.53 -8.39 -6.31
C GLN A 253 -4.38 -6.86 -6.54
N ALA A 254 -4.05 -6.10 -5.49
CA ALA A 254 -4.03 -4.64 -5.54
C ALA A 254 -2.92 -4.08 -6.44
N ILE A 255 -1.77 -4.76 -6.48
CA ILE A 255 -0.55 -4.35 -7.19
C ILE A 255 -0.38 -5.15 -8.49
N ALA A 256 0.17 -6.36 -8.42
CA ALA A 256 0.55 -7.12 -9.61
C ALA A 256 -0.64 -7.64 -10.42
N GLY A 257 -1.75 -7.97 -9.75
CA GLY A 257 -2.93 -8.57 -10.36
C GLY A 257 -3.56 -7.72 -11.49
N LYS A 258 -3.45 -6.40 -11.37
CA LYS A 258 -3.94 -5.43 -12.37
C LYS A 258 -3.00 -5.25 -13.56
N CYS A 259 -1.71 -5.58 -13.39
CA CYS A 259 -0.69 -5.33 -14.40
C CYS A 259 -0.54 -6.46 -15.42
N ARG A 260 -0.99 -7.68 -15.12
CA ARG A 260 -0.82 -8.85 -16.00
C ARG A 260 -1.34 -8.65 -17.44
N PHE A 261 -2.38 -7.83 -17.59
CA PHE A 261 -2.99 -7.52 -18.88
C PHE A 261 -2.70 -6.09 -19.37
N TRP A 262 -1.76 -5.40 -18.72
CA TRP A 262 -1.41 -4.04 -19.08
C TRP A 262 -0.66 -4.02 -20.41
N ASN A 263 -1.28 -3.45 -21.44
CA ASN A 263 -0.73 -3.42 -22.81
C ASN A 263 -0.36 -2.00 -23.26
N VAL A 264 -0.18 -1.07 -22.33
CA VAL A 264 0.24 0.30 -22.65
C VAL A 264 1.75 0.42 -22.53
N THR A 265 2.42 0.75 -23.63
CA THR A 265 3.84 1.08 -23.62
C THR A 265 4.04 2.50 -23.07
N ALA A 266 4.80 2.59 -21.98
CA ALA A 266 5.24 3.86 -21.42
C ALA A 266 6.20 4.57 -22.39
N ARG A 267 6.03 5.89 -22.54
CA ARG A 267 6.92 6.73 -23.37
C ARG A 267 8.25 7.01 -22.69
N GLU A 268 8.26 7.07 -21.35
CA GLU A 268 9.44 7.27 -20.53
C GLU A 268 9.24 6.59 -19.18
N THR A 269 10.26 5.87 -18.73
CA THR A 269 10.32 5.19 -17.43
C THR A 269 11.73 5.33 -16.89
N TYR A 270 11.87 5.67 -15.62
CA TYR A 270 13.16 5.66 -14.94
C TYR A 270 13.27 4.37 -14.14
N ARG A 271 14.12 3.43 -14.57
CA ARG A 271 14.34 2.13 -13.88
C ARG A 271 15.66 2.08 -13.11
N GLY A 272 16.32 3.23 -12.95
CA GLY A 272 17.61 3.36 -12.29
C GLY A 272 18.63 4.12 -13.14
N PRO A 273 19.89 4.19 -12.69
CA PRO A 273 20.42 3.49 -11.50
C PRO A 273 19.84 3.97 -10.18
N TRP A 274 19.77 3.08 -9.18
CA TRP A 274 19.21 3.37 -7.84
C TRP A 274 20.27 3.43 -6.73
N THR A 275 21.52 3.09 -7.04
CA THR A 275 22.65 3.12 -6.11
C THR A 275 23.83 3.88 -6.74
N VAL A 276 24.71 4.44 -5.90
CA VAL A 276 25.88 5.19 -6.39
C VAL A 276 26.84 4.25 -7.12
N GLU A 277 26.92 3.01 -6.66
CA GLU A 277 27.70 1.93 -7.27
C GLU A 277 27.24 1.64 -8.70
N ASP A 278 25.93 1.69 -8.95
CA ASP A 278 25.34 1.49 -10.27
C ASP A 278 25.36 2.78 -11.14
N GLY A 279 25.89 3.89 -10.63
CA GLY A 279 26.03 5.15 -11.35
C GLY A 279 25.01 6.24 -11.00
N LEU A 280 24.25 6.09 -9.90
CA LEU A 280 23.37 7.16 -9.41
C LEU A 280 24.20 8.38 -9.00
N LYS A 281 23.85 9.54 -9.54
CA LYS A 281 24.47 10.81 -9.17
C LYS A 281 24.06 11.21 -7.77
N LYS A 282 25.02 11.69 -6.98
CA LYS A 282 24.73 12.26 -5.65
C LYS A 282 23.95 13.55 -5.80
N THR A 283 22.89 13.68 -5.01
CA THR A 283 22.11 14.92 -4.90
C THR A 283 22.94 16.04 -4.29
N LYS A 284 22.60 17.28 -4.64
CA LYS A 284 23.25 18.49 -4.08
C LYS A 284 23.12 18.56 -2.55
N HIS A 285 21.98 18.11 -2.03
CA HIS A 285 21.68 18.05 -0.59
C HIS A 285 21.24 16.65 -0.17
N ARG A 286 21.41 16.33 1.12
CA ARG A 286 21.01 15.03 1.68
C ARG A 286 19.50 14.87 1.68
N VAL A 287 19.03 13.67 1.32
CA VAL A 287 17.63 13.25 1.43
C VAL A 287 17.45 12.52 2.75
N ILE A 288 16.38 12.84 3.49
CA ILE A 288 16.02 12.16 4.72
C ILE A 288 15.02 11.05 4.40
N PHE A 289 15.33 9.83 4.82
CA PHE A 289 14.43 8.69 4.76
C PHE A 289 13.88 8.40 6.16
N LEU A 290 12.56 8.40 6.28
CA LEU A 290 11.82 8.05 7.49
C LEU A 290 11.09 6.73 7.27
N GLY A 291 11.13 5.85 8.27
CA GLY A 291 10.38 4.62 8.24
C GLY A 291 10.08 4.15 9.66
N ASN A 292 8.94 3.49 9.81
CA ASN A 292 8.55 2.88 11.08
C ASN A 292 9.20 1.51 11.24
N THR A 293 9.43 1.09 12.48
CA THR A 293 10.03 -0.23 12.78
C THR A 293 9.10 -1.41 12.47
N ALA A 294 7.81 -1.15 12.35
CA ALA A 294 6.78 -2.09 11.95
C ALA A 294 5.75 -1.34 11.08
N ASP A 295 6.18 -0.95 9.88
CA ASP A 295 5.26 -0.43 8.87
C ASP A 295 4.63 -1.63 8.16
N PRO A 296 3.30 -1.78 8.16
CA PRO A 296 2.66 -2.96 7.57
C PRO A 296 2.84 -3.03 6.04
N ARG A 297 3.36 -1.98 5.41
CA ARG A 297 3.54 -1.86 3.96
C ARG A 297 4.95 -1.64 3.51
N LEU A 298 5.74 -0.89 4.27
CA LEU A 298 7.02 -0.39 3.77
C LEU A 298 8.05 -0.56 4.85
N ARG A 299 8.68 -1.74 4.85
CA ARG A 299 9.69 -2.08 5.86
C ARG A 299 10.72 -0.97 5.97
N LEU A 300 11.32 -0.83 7.16
CA LEU A 300 12.45 0.06 7.33
C LEU A 300 13.67 -0.44 6.52
N LEU A 301 13.90 0.16 5.36
CA LEU A 301 15.09 -0.12 4.52
C LEU A 301 16.37 0.51 5.11
N PHE A 302 16.22 1.55 5.95
CA PHE A 302 17.32 2.35 6.49
C PHE A 302 17.26 2.41 8.01
N ARG A 303 18.03 1.57 8.70
CA ARG A 303 18.23 1.69 10.14
C ARG A 303 19.49 2.53 10.37
N ARG A 304 19.46 3.50 11.31
CA ARG A 304 20.59 4.41 11.63
C ARG A 304 21.96 3.73 11.42
N GLY A 305 22.71 4.21 10.42
CA GLY A 305 24.08 3.80 10.11
C GLY A 305 24.28 2.52 9.29
N ARG A 306 23.22 1.84 8.80
CA ARG A 306 23.36 0.62 7.99
C ARG A 306 22.30 0.53 6.89
N CYS A 307 22.76 0.48 5.64
CA CYS A 307 21.98 0.06 4.49
C CYS A 307 21.93 -1.49 4.50
N GLN A 308 20.76 -2.09 4.74
CA GLN A 308 20.63 -3.55 4.64
C GLN A 308 20.56 -3.96 3.16
N ARG A 309 21.63 -4.58 2.65
CA ARG A 309 21.61 -5.29 1.37
C ARG A 309 20.50 -6.35 1.38
N THR A 310 19.66 -6.37 0.35
CA THR A 310 18.89 -7.56 0.01
C THR A 310 19.87 -8.56 -0.62
N SER A 311 20.32 -9.53 0.17
CA SER A 311 21.30 -10.62 -0.11
C SER A 311 22.77 -10.32 0.26
N GLY A 312 23.23 -10.92 1.37
CA GLY A 312 24.63 -10.92 1.84
C GLY A 312 24.76 -10.88 3.38
N PRO A 313 25.72 -11.59 3.99
CA PRO A 313 25.77 -11.81 5.45
C PRO A 313 26.37 -10.63 6.25
N SER A 314 26.55 -9.44 5.66
CA SER A 314 27.12 -8.29 6.39
C SER A 314 26.61 -6.94 5.89
N PRO A 315 26.08 -6.07 6.77
CA PRO A 315 25.66 -4.71 6.42
C PRO A 315 26.86 -3.77 6.27
N GLN A 316 26.81 -2.87 5.29
CA GLN A 316 27.79 -1.79 5.08
C GLN A 316 27.15 -0.40 5.29
N PRO A 317 27.96 0.62 5.67
CA PRO A 317 27.48 1.99 5.84
C PRO A 317 27.17 2.64 4.49
N CYS A 318 26.15 3.51 4.51
CA CYS A 318 25.92 4.56 3.52
C CYS A 318 26.56 5.87 4.03
#